data_AF-T1C4G9-F1
#
_entry.id   AF-T1C4G9-F1
#
_cell.length_a   1.000
_cell.length_b   1.000
_cell.length_c   1.000
_cell.angle_alpha   90.00
_cell.angle_beta   90.00
_cell.angle_gamma   90.00
#
_symmetry.space_group_name_H-M   'P 1'
#
loop_
_entity.id
_entity.type
_entity.pdbx_description
1 polymer ?
#
loop_
_entity_poly.entity_id
_entity_poly.type
_entity_poly.pdbx_seq_one_letter_code
_entity_poly.pdbx_strand_id
1 'polypeptide(L)'
;MELVTDAEGRSAPRLGEVDLQPQQARDFHRFLLQQVVRMLCIGLIHGDLSEYNVLVAAEGPVIIDLPQVVSAAGNNAARAMLLRDVGNLANTLGQFAPE
;
A
#
# COMPACT_ATOMS: atom_id res chain seq x y z
N MET A 1 13.33 10.54 9.14
CA MET A 1 12.52 9.34 8.85
C MET A 1 13.10 8.20 9.65
N GLU A 2 12.26 7.35 10.21
CA GLU A 2 12.67 6.13 10.94
C GLU A 2 12.92 4.98 9.95
N LEU A 3 13.86 4.09 10.26
CA LEU A 3 14.12 2.90 9.45
C LEU A 3 13.02 1.88 9.71
N VAL A 4 12.37 1.41 8.64
CA VAL A 4 11.40 0.30 8.72
C VAL A 4 12.17 -1.02 8.55
N THR A 5 12.02 -1.92 9.51
CA THR A 5 12.78 -3.18 9.55
C THR A 5 11.91 -4.43 9.35
N ASP A 6 12.50 -5.46 8.75
CA ASP A 6 11.93 -6.81 8.70
C ASP A 6 12.05 -7.54 10.06
N ALA A 7 11.57 -8.79 10.11
CA ALA A 7 11.61 -9.62 11.31
C ALA A 7 13.05 -9.97 11.77
N GLU A 8 14.03 -9.86 10.88
CA GLU A 8 15.45 -10.09 11.15
C GLU A 8 16.21 -8.80 11.52
N GLY A 9 15.52 -7.66 11.63
CA GLY A 9 16.11 -6.36 11.95
C GLY A 9 16.90 -5.72 10.80
N ARG A 10 16.73 -6.22 9.57
CA ARG A 10 17.28 -5.63 8.33
C ARG A 10 16.28 -4.64 7.75
N SER A 11 16.68 -3.88 6.72
CA SER A 11 15.73 -3.03 5.99
C SER A 11 14.58 -3.87 5.45
N ALA A 12 13.34 -3.44 5.72
CA ALA A 12 12.15 -4.12 5.21
C ALA A 12 12.17 -4.16 3.67
N PRO A 13 11.90 -5.32 3.05
CA PRO A 13 11.77 -5.42 1.59
C PRO A 13 10.49 -4.74 1.11
N ARG A 14 10.44 -4.40 -0.18
CA ARG A 14 9.22 -3.91 -0.80
C ARG A 14 8.22 -5.05 -1.00
N LEU A 15 6.94 -4.72 -1.08
CA LEU A 15 5.88 -5.70 -1.34
C LEU A 15 6.11 -6.47 -2.65
N GLY A 16 6.68 -5.82 -3.67
CA GLY A 16 7.02 -6.46 -4.95
C GLY A 16 8.25 -7.38 -4.90
N GLU A 17 8.96 -7.42 -3.78
CA GLU A 17 10.19 -8.21 -3.58
C GLU A 17 9.96 -9.44 -2.69
N VAL A 18 8.73 -9.66 -2.23
CA VAL A 18 8.37 -10.78 -1.37
C VAL A 18 7.42 -11.76 -2.08
N ASP A 19 7.54 -13.03 -1.72
CA ASP A 19 6.58 -14.07 -2.10
C ASP A 19 5.62 -14.32 -0.94
N LEU A 20 4.31 -14.22 -1.20
CA LEU A 20 3.28 -14.26 -0.17
C LEU A 20 2.47 -15.55 -0.26
N GLN A 21 2.18 -16.12 0.91
CA GLN A 21 1.15 -17.15 0.99
C GLN A 21 -0.24 -16.52 0.73
N PRO A 22 -1.19 -17.25 0.11
CA PRO A 22 -2.51 -16.69 -0.25
C PRO A 22 -3.24 -16.04 0.93
N GLN A 23 -3.15 -16.64 2.12
CA GLN A 23 -3.77 -16.07 3.32
C GLN A 23 -3.16 -14.72 3.71
N GLN A 24 -1.83 -14.62 3.66
CA GLN A 24 -1.11 -13.38 3.98
C GLN A 24 -1.41 -12.28 2.96
N ALA A 25 -1.52 -12.63 1.67
CA ALA A 25 -1.92 -11.68 0.63
C ALA A 25 -3.33 -11.10 0.90
N ARG A 26 -4.29 -11.94 1.32
CA ARG A 26 -5.63 -11.49 1.71
C ARG A 26 -5.62 -10.58 2.94
N ASP A 27 -4.80 -10.90 3.94
CA ASP A 27 -4.68 -10.10 5.16
C ASP A 27 -4.02 -8.75 4.88
N PHE A 28 -2.96 -8.73 4.05
CA PHE A 28 -2.30 -7.51 3.60
C PHE A 28 -3.23 -6.64 2.75
N HIS A 29 -4.00 -7.25 1.84
CA HIS A 29 -4.98 -6.54 1.02
C HIS A 29 -6.02 -5.83 1.88
N ARG A 30 -6.58 -6.53 2.87
CA ARG A 30 -7.54 -5.95 3.81
C ARG A 30 -6.93 -4.81 4.62
N PHE A 31 -5.72 -4.99 5.14
CA PHE A 31 -5.04 -3.98 5.92
C PHE A 31 -4.72 -2.72 5.11
N LEU A 32 -4.16 -2.88 3.90
CA LEU A 32 -3.77 -1.77 3.03
C LEU A 32 -5.00 -1.00 2.53
N LEU A 33 -6.08 -1.69 2.16
CA LEU A 33 -7.35 -1.03 1.82
C LEU A 33 -7.89 -0.20 2.99
N GLN A 34 -7.80 -0.70 4.22
CA GLN A 34 -8.18 0.09 5.41
C GLN A 34 -7.30 1.34 5.56
N GLN A 35 -6.00 1.28 5.23
CA GLN A 35 -5.14 2.46 5.27
C GLN A 35 -5.52 3.47 4.17
N VAL A 36 -5.81 3.01 2.95
CA VAL A 36 -6.31 3.87 1.86
C VAL A 36 -7.60 4.58 2.28
N VAL A 37 -8.55 3.85 2.90
CA VAL A 37 -9.78 4.44 3.44
C VAL A 37 -9.49 5.47 4.52
N ARG A 38 -8.57 5.18 5.46
CA ARG A 38 -8.17 6.14 6.50
C ARG A 38 -7.57 7.41 5.93
N MET A 39 -6.70 7.30 4.91
CA MET A 39 -6.17 8.46 4.20
C MET A 39 -7.30 9.28 3.56
N LEU A 40 -8.24 8.60 2.89
CA LEU A 40 -9.39 9.26 2.27
C LEU A 40 -10.26 9.99 3.30
N CYS A 41 -10.48 9.39 4.48
CA CYS A 41 -11.23 10.00 5.58
C CYS A 41 -10.62 11.32 6.08
N ILE A 42 -9.30 11.49 5.97
CA ILE A 42 -8.61 12.74 6.29
C ILE A 42 -8.39 13.64 5.07
N GLY A 43 -9.06 13.32 3.95
CA GLY A 43 -9.03 14.12 2.72
C GLY A 43 -7.80 13.93 1.85
N LEU A 44 -7.06 12.82 2.03
CA LEU A 44 -5.82 12.53 1.32
C LEU A 44 -5.92 11.27 0.47
N ILE A 45 -5.20 11.26 -0.65
CA ILE A 45 -4.99 10.09 -1.50
C ILE A 45 -3.48 9.96 -1.70
N HIS A 46 -2.96 8.73 -1.66
CA HIS A 46 -1.53 8.49 -1.84
C HIS A 46 -1.03 9.02 -3.18
N GLY A 47 -1.76 8.71 -4.26
CA GLY A 47 -1.54 9.26 -5.60
C GLY A 47 -0.57 8.46 -6.47
N ASP A 48 0.19 7.56 -5.85
CA ASP A 48 1.19 6.68 -6.47
C ASP A 48 1.36 5.37 -5.68
N LEU A 49 0.27 4.82 -5.13
CA LEU A 49 0.37 3.61 -4.31
C LEU A 49 0.56 2.38 -5.22
N SER A 50 1.62 1.62 -4.94
CA SER A 50 2.00 0.40 -5.66
C SER A 50 2.84 -0.51 -4.76
N GLU A 51 3.22 -1.68 -5.26
CA GLU A 51 4.11 -2.63 -4.61
C GLU A 51 5.51 -2.08 -4.31
N TYR A 52 5.90 -0.99 -4.96
CA TYR A 52 7.18 -0.31 -4.73
C TYR A 52 7.14 0.64 -3.52
N ASN A 53 5.96 1.14 -3.19
CA ASN A 53 5.71 2.13 -2.14
C ASN A 53 5.07 1.51 -0.89
N VAL A 54 5.15 0.18 -0.76
CA VAL A 54 4.78 -0.58 0.43
C VAL A 54 5.98 -1.41 0.85
N LEU A 55 6.41 -1.24 2.10
CA LEU A 55 7.42 -2.08 2.74
C LEU A 55 6.75 -3.17 3.57
N VAL A 56 7.36 -4.34 3.69
CA VAL A 56 6.86 -5.44 4.53
C VAL A 56 7.70 -5.51 5.80
N ALA A 57 7.24 -4.82 6.84
CA ALA A 57 7.89 -4.83 8.15
C ALA A 57 7.54 -6.10 8.93
N ALA A 58 8.22 -6.31 10.05
CA ALA A 58 7.96 -7.44 10.96
C ALA A 58 6.48 -7.53 11.39
N GLU A 59 5.85 -6.37 11.64
CA GLU A 59 4.47 -6.27 12.12
C GLU A 59 3.43 -6.21 10.97
N GLY A 60 3.88 -6.13 9.71
CA GLY A 60 3.01 -6.04 8.54
C GLY A 60 3.40 -4.93 7.57
N PRO A 61 2.54 -4.65 6.57
CA PRO A 61 2.89 -3.73 5.50
C PRO A 61 2.82 -2.26 5.96
N VAL A 62 3.78 -1.45 5.49
CA VAL A 62 3.94 -0.03 5.80
C VAL A 62 3.95 0.77 4.49
N ILE A 63 3.05 1.73 4.37
CA ILE A 63 2.99 2.65 3.23
C ILE A 63 4.06 3.73 3.38
N ILE A 64 4.83 3.98 2.33
CA ILE A 64 5.92 4.97 2.29
C ILE A 64 5.75 5.90 1.08
N ASP A 65 6.65 6.89 0.95
CA ASP A 65 6.69 7.84 -0.17
C ASP A 65 5.46 8.76 -0.27
N LEU A 66 5.23 9.50 0.81
CA LEU A 66 4.14 10.48 0.93
C LEU A 66 4.31 11.86 0.23
N PRO A 67 5.47 12.28 -0.32
CA PRO A 67 5.56 13.54 -1.07
C PRO A 67 4.56 13.69 -2.23
N GLN A 68 4.07 12.59 -2.79
CA GLN A 68 3.09 12.57 -3.90
C GLN A 68 1.62 12.60 -3.45
N VAL A 69 1.36 12.69 -2.14
CA VAL A 69 0.00 12.72 -1.60
C VAL A 69 -0.78 13.92 -2.12
N VAL A 70 -2.00 13.68 -2.59
CA VAL A 70 -2.88 14.71 -3.14
C VAL A 70 -4.15 14.88 -2.31
N SER A 71 -4.72 16.09 -2.38
CA SER A 71 -6.04 16.36 -1.79
C SER A 71 -7.13 15.62 -2.57
N ALA A 72 -7.97 14.87 -1.83
CA ALA A 72 -9.12 14.16 -2.39
C ALA A 72 -10.20 15.12 -2.94
N ALA A 73 -10.34 16.31 -2.35
CA ALA A 73 -11.32 17.32 -2.75
C ALA A 73 -10.75 18.41 -3.67
N GLY A 74 -9.44 18.68 -3.57
CA GLY A 74 -8.79 19.79 -4.27
C GLY A 74 -8.12 19.42 -5.60
N ASN A 75 -8.05 18.14 -5.96
CA ASN A 75 -7.40 17.70 -7.19
C ASN A 75 -8.44 17.05 -8.15
N ASN A 76 -8.58 17.60 -9.35
CA ASN A 76 -9.50 17.08 -10.37
C ASN A 76 -9.19 15.63 -10.79
N ALA A 77 -7.92 15.19 -10.65
CA ALA A 77 -7.50 13.84 -10.94
C ALA A 77 -7.66 12.87 -9.75
N ALA A 78 -8.06 13.36 -8.57
CA ALA A 78 -8.13 12.58 -7.32
C ALA A 78 -8.82 11.23 -7.49
N ARG A 79 -10.01 11.22 -8.10
CA ARG A 79 -10.78 9.97 -8.31
C ARG A 79 -10.01 8.95 -9.16
N ALA A 80 -9.36 9.40 -10.24
CA ALA A 80 -8.58 8.52 -11.10
C ALA A 80 -7.33 7.99 -10.38
N MET A 81 -6.68 8.83 -9.59
CA MET A 81 -5.53 8.45 -8.77
C MET A 81 -5.90 7.41 -7.71
N LEU A 82 -7.00 7.61 -6.99
CA LEU A 82 -7.50 6.65 -5.99
C LEU A 82 -7.83 5.29 -6.63
N LEU A 83 -8.49 5.29 -7.79
CA LEU A 83 -8.82 4.05 -8.50
C LEU A 83 -7.56 3.30 -8.95
N ARG A 84 -6.52 4.03 -9.37
CA ARG A 84 -5.22 3.45 -9.71
C ARG A 84 -4.52 2.88 -8.47
N ASP A 85 -4.47 3.62 -7.36
CA ASP A 85 -3.89 3.16 -6.10
C ASP A 85 -4.51 1.84 -5.64
N VAL A 86 -5.85 1.79 -5.61
CA VAL A 86 -6.60 0.57 -5.23
C VAL A 86 -6.40 -0.54 -6.26
N GLY A 87 -6.42 -0.22 -7.54
CA GLY A 87 -6.21 -1.18 -8.63
C GLY A 87 -4.83 -1.82 -8.58
N ASN A 88 -3.79 -1.05 -8.31
CA ASN A 88 -2.42 -1.55 -8.16
C ASN A 88 -2.34 -2.56 -7.01
N LEU A 89 -2.87 -2.22 -5.83
CA LEU A 89 -2.89 -3.15 -4.68
C LEU A 89 -3.64 -4.44 -5.00
N ALA A 90 -4.80 -4.34 -5.65
CA ALA A 90 -5.59 -5.50 -6.04
C ALA A 90 -4.84 -6.37 -7.07
N ASN A 91 -4.18 -5.76 -8.04
CA ASN A 91 -3.41 -6.48 -9.06
C ASN A 91 -2.19 -7.18 -8.46
N THR A 92 -1.43 -6.51 -7.59
CA THR A 92 -0.24 -7.10 -6.96
C THR A 92 -0.62 -8.26 -6.05
N LEU A 93 -1.56 -8.03 -5.12
CA LEU A 93 -1.93 -9.05 -4.12
C LEU A 93 -2.76 -10.17 -4.74
N GLY A 94 -3.53 -9.86 -5.79
CA GLY A 94 -4.30 -10.83 -6.56
C GLY A 94 -3.45 -11.86 -7.31
N GLN A 95 -2.16 -11.59 -7.55
CA GLN A 95 -1.23 -12.60 -8.11
C GLN A 95 -1.05 -13.79 -7.16
N PHE A 96 -1.21 -13.58 -5.85
CA PHE A 96 -1.05 -14.60 -4.80
C PHE A 96 -2.39 -15.17 -4.31
N ALA A 97 -3.50 -14.44 -4.51
CA ALA A 97 -4.86 -14.83 -4.16
C ALA A 97 -5.84 -14.26 -5.20
N PRO A 98 -6.08 -14.96 -6.33
CA PRO A 98 -6.80 -14.43 -7.49
C PRO A 98 -8.34 -14.36 -7.34
N GLU A 99 -8.90 -15.02 -6.33
CA GLU A 99 -10.32 -14.96 -5.98
C GLU A 99 -10.77 -13.67 -5.28
#